data_AF-H2ZBJ5-F1
#
_entry.id   AF-H2ZBJ5-F1
#
_cell.length_a   1.000
_cell.length_b   1.000
_cell.length_c   1.000
_cell.angle_alpha   90.00
_cell.angle_beta   90.00
_cell.angle_gamma   90.00
#
_symmetry.space_group_name_H-M   'P 1'
#
loop_
_entity.id
_entity.type
_entity.pdbx_description
1 polymer ?
#
loop_
_entity_poly.entity_id
_entity_poly.type
_entity_poly.pdbx_seq_one_letter_code
_entity_poly.pdbx_strand_id
1 'polypeptide(L)'
;GVPYNTVTQVCCNYNHQYAAHDLAQCCNVASYAPATQLCCGGAVANNVSIYSSALGDSCCAGTGYNSSTNICCNDAVTSGDACCLDVGYTSATEVCCEGVVSTGNSCCGDVAYDSATEVCCNGTVSVINSGPCSQVGDACCGGLPYESAGMVCCEDVVSDIPFDSAGCCGSAVYNMDTQSCCGGEVLEIGSTLQGCCDGAVMDLTTSLCCAGAISVKPEEDSSCCGQVSFNTETEICCSDVVLPLGTTDPANAYCCGGAVIDMTDYWCCDNNPYPRGSSAAPPI
;
A
#
# COMPACT_ATOMS: atom_id res chain seq x y z
N GLY A 1 3.67 -60.42 -33.15
CA GLY A 1 3.96 -58.99 -33.33
C GLY A 1 5.39 -58.74 -32.93
N VAL A 2 6.08 -57.80 -33.59
CA VAL A 2 7.42 -57.38 -33.18
C VAL A 2 7.31 -56.71 -31.80
N PRO A 3 8.15 -57.06 -30.80
CA PRO A 3 8.05 -56.48 -29.46
C PRO A 3 8.37 -54.98 -29.48
N TYR A 4 7.60 -54.20 -28.71
CA TYR A 4 7.81 -52.75 -28.55
C TYR A 4 9.12 -52.50 -27.81
N ASN A 5 9.99 -51.67 -28.38
CA ASN A 5 11.27 -51.30 -27.77
C ASN A 5 11.18 -49.89 -27.18
N THR A 6 11.06 -49.80 -25.86
CA THR A 6 10.97 -48.52 -25.12
C THR A 6 12.20 -47.62 -25.25
N VAL A 7 13.31 -48.13 -25.80
CA VAL A 7 14.55 -47.36 -26.02
C VAL A 7 14.57 -46.69 -27.39
N THR A 8 13.95 -47.29 -28.41
CA THR A 8 14.01 -46.81 -29.81
C THR A 8 12.64 -46.44 -30.39
N GLN A 9 11.58 -46.60 -29.61
CA GLN A 9 10.20 -46.37 -30.02
C GLN A 9 9.45 -45.57 -28.98
N VAL A 10 8.62 -44.65 -29.48
CA VAL A 10 7.71 -43.82 -28.69
C VAL A 10 6.32 -43.87 -29.33
N CYS A 11 5.27 -43.80 -28.51
CA CYS A 11 3.89 -43.78 -28.98
C CYS A 11 3.29 -42.40 -28.69
N CYS A 12 2.92 -41.67 -29.73
CA CYS A 12 2.38 -40.31 -29.64
C CYS A 12 0.95 -40.31 -30.19
N ASN A 13 -0.06 -40.07 -29.35
CA ASN A 13 -1.48 -40.09 -29.71
C ASN A 13 -1.88 -41.29 -30.59
N TYR A 14 -1.60 -42.49 -30.09
CA TYR A 14 -1.90 -43.78 -30.75
C TYR A 14 -1.13 -44.03 -32.06
N ASN A 15 -0.17 -43.16 -32.41
CA ASN A 15 0.72 -43.33 -33.54
C ASN A 15 2.09 -43.84 -33.08
N HIS A 16 2.51 -44.99 -33.62
CA HIS A 16 3.79 -45.62 -33.30
C HIS A 16 4.91 -44.98 -34.11
N GLN A 17 5.92 -44.42 -33.43
CA GLN A 17 7.01 -43.68 -34.05
C GLN A 17 8.36 -44.30 -33.67
N TYR A 18 9.25 -44.39 -34.66
CA TYR A 18 10.66 -44.73 -34.42
C TYR A 18 11.41 -43.45 -34.02
N ALA A 19 11.96 -43.43 -32.80
CA ALA A 19 12.70 -42.29 -32.29
C ALA A 19 14.19 -42.63 -32.27
N ALA A 20 14.98 -41.94 -33.10
CA ALA A 20 16.44 -42.10 -33.16
C ALA A 20 17.19 -41.33 -32.03
N HIS A 21 16.47 -40.85 -31.00
CA HIS A 21 16.99 -40.00 -29.94
C HIS A 21 16.60 -40.54 -28.57
N ASP A 22 17.58 -40.68 -27.67
CA ASP A 22 17.46 -41.36 -26.37
C ASP A 22 16.47 -40.71 -25.36
N LEU A 23 15.82 -39.59 -25.70
CA LEU A 23 14.93 -38.80 -24.84
C LEU A 23 13.73 -38.17 -25.60
N ALA A 24 13.28 -38.81 -26.67
CA ALA A 24 12.21 -38.25 -27.50
C ALA A 24 10.90 -38.04 -26.73
N GLN A 25 10.29 -36.86 -26.89
CA GLN A 25 8.99 -36.48 -26.34
C GLN A 25 7.95 -36.39 -27.45
N CYS A 26 6.67 -36.39 -27.08
CA CYS A 26 5.58 -36.27 -28.04
C CYS A 26 5.12 -34.82 -28.21
N CYS A 27 5.09 -34.38 -29.47
CA CYS A 27 4.39 -33.19 -29.93
C CYS A 27 3.14 -33.65 -30.70
N ASN A 28 2.03 -33.80 -29.99
CA ASN A 28 0.78 -34.38 -30.51
C ASN A 28 1.01 -35.80 -31.11
N VAL A 29 0.91 -36.01 -32.43
CA VAL A 29 1.09 -37.32 -33.09
C VAL A 29 2.54 -37.63 -33.48
N ALA A 30 3.46 -36.67 -33.33
CA ALA A 30 4.86 -36.82 -33.73
C ALA A 30 5.79 -36.84 -32.52
N SER A 31 6.93 -37.50 -32.66
CA SER A 31 8.02 -37.42 -31.69
C SER A 31 9.02 -36.33 -32.05
N TYR A 32 9.64 -35.71 -31.04
CA TYR A 32 10.68 -34.69 -31.21
C TYR A 32 11.76 -34.80 -30.11
N ALA A 33 12.93 -34.22 -30.38
CA ALA A 33 14.07 -34.19 -29.47
C ALA A 33 14.08 -32.88 -28.67
N PRO A 34 13.65 -32.86 -27.39
CA PRO A 34 13.49 -31.62 -26.62
C PRO A 34 14.82 -30.87 -26.37
N ALA A 35 15.97 -31.53 -26.51
CA ALA A 35 17.28 -30.89 -26.39
C ALA A 35 17.62 -29.96 -27.56
N THR A 36 17.03 -30.18 -28.75
CA THR A 36 17.37 -29.47 -29.99
C THR A 36 16.16 -28.97 -30.76
N GLN A 37 14.96 -29.25 -30.27
CA GLN A 37 13.70 -28.96 -30.94
C GLN A 37 12.64 -28.46 -29.96
N LEU A 38 11.76 -27.60 -30.47
CA LEU A 38 10.66 -26.97 -29.75
C LEU A 38 9.33 -27.40 -30.38
N CYS A 39 8.37 -27.81 -29.55
CA CYS A 39 7.01 -28.14 -29.98
C CYS A 39 6.06 -26.96 -29.72
N CYS A 40 5.48 -26.37 -30.77
CA CYS A 40 4.56 -25.24 -30.63
C CYS A 40 3.08 -25.54 -30.92
N GLY A 41 2.73 -26.80 -31.19
CA GLY A 41 1.36 -27.20 -31.51
C GLY A 41 0.73 -28.10 -30.45
N GLY A 42 -0.33 -27.63 -29.78
CA GLY A 42 -1.09 -28.45 -28.83
C GLY A 42 -2.35 -27.81 -28.25
N ALA A 43 -3.39 -27.56 -29.06
CA ALA A 43 -4.82 -27.56 -28.65
C ALA A 43 -5.82 -27.31 -29.79
N VAL A 44 -5.48 -26.55 -30.85
CA VAL A 44 -6.50 -26.00 -31.77
C VAL A 44 -6.48 -26.58 -33.20
N ALA A 45 -5.48 -27.36 -33.59
CA ALA A 45 -5.50 -28.11 -34.86
C ALA A 45 -4.53 -29.31 -34.79
N ASN A 46 -4.76 -30.35 -35.59
CA ASN A 46 -3.85 -31.49 -35.79
C ASN A 46 -2.48 -31.11 -36.43
N ASN A 47 -2.09 -29.84 -36.40
CA ASN A 47 -0.83 -29.36 -36.94
C ASN A 47 0.28 -29.52 -35.89
N VAL A 48 1.23 -30.39 -36.21
CA VAL A 48 2.48 -30.54 -35.46
C VAL A 48 3.49 -29.54 -36.04
N SER A 49 3.86 -28.54 -35.24
CA SER A 49 4.94 -27.59 -35.58
C SER A 49 6.13 -27.84 -34.66
N ILE A 50 7.11 -28.60 -35.17
CA ILE A 50 8.39 -28.85 -34.49
C ILE A 50 9.44 -27.94 -35.12
N TYR A 51 10.00 -27.04 -34.33
CA TYR A 51 11.05 -26.11 -34.74
C TYR A 51 12.40 -26.52 -34.17
N SER A 52 13.49 -26.13 -34.83
CA SER A 52 14.82 -26.20 -34.22
C SER A 52 14.91 -25.22 -33.06
N SER A 53 15.49 -25.61 -31.93
CA SER A 53 15.75 -24.69 -30.81
C SER A 53 16.74 -23.57 -31.19
N ALA A 54 17.46 -23.70 -32.32
CA ALA A 54 18.28 -22.63 -32.88
C ALA A 54 17.44 -21.50 -33.53
N LEU A 55 16.18 -21.77 -33.90
CA LEU A 55 15.26 -20.78 -34.46
C LEU A 55 14.46 -20.06 -33.37
N GLY A 56 14.33 -20.66 -32.19
CA GLY A 56 13.55 -20.10 -31.08
C GLY A 56 13.37 -21.07 -29.92
N ASP A 57 12.93 -20.54 -28.79
CA ASP A 57 12.75 -21.21 -27.51
C ASP A 57 11.34 -21.04 -26.93
N SER A 58 10.49 -20.22 -27.58
CA SER A 58 9.12 -19.94 -27.16
C SER A 58 8.12 -20.08 -28.32
N CYS A 59 6.83 -20.18 -28.00
CA CYS A 59 5.77 -20.43 -28.98
C CYS A 59 4.69 -19.35 -28.93
N CYS A 60 4.22 -18.93 -30.10
CA CYS A 60 3.16 -17.95 -30.28
C CYS A 60 2.23 -18.44 -31.40
N ALA A 61 0.94 -18.66 -31.09
CA ALA A 61 -0.07 -19.13 -32.05
C ALA A 61 0.38 -20.30 -32.96
N GLY A 62 1.11 -21.27 -32.40
CA GLY A 62 1.61 -22.42 -33.17
C GLY A 62 2.98 -22.25 -33.82
N THR A 63 3.58 -21.07 -33.74
CA THR A 63 4.87 -20.72 -34.36
C THR A 63 5.95 -20.54 -33.30
N GLY A 64 7.13 -21.14 -33.53
CA GLY A 64 8.29 -20.95 -32.67
C GLY A 64 8.98 -19.61 -32.92
N TYR A 65 9.42 -18.94 -31.87
CA TYR A 65 10.17 -17.68 -31.94
C TYR A 65 11.27 -17.62 -30.87
N ASN A 66 12.26 -16.76 -31.09
CA ASN A 66 13.34 -16.50 -30.15
C ASN A 66 12.90 -15.43 -29.14
N SER A 67 12.72 -15.84 -27.88
CA SER A 67 12.26 -14.99 -26.77
C SER A 67 13.29 -13.98 -26.29
N SER A 68 14.55 -14.11 -26.72
CA SER A 68 15.60 -13.11 -26.40
C SER A 68 15.49 -11.84 -27.24
N THR A 69 14.73 -11.87 -28.35
CA THR A 69 14.59 -10.72 -29.27
C THR A 69 13.15 -10.42 -29.66
N ASN A 70 12.21 -11.33 -29.39
CA ASN A 70 10.81 -11.17 -29.75
C ASN A 70 9.92 -11.60 -28.59
N ILE A 71 8.66 -11.18 -28.66
CA ILE A 71 7.58 -11.47 -27.72
C ILE A 71 6.31 -11.82 -28.50
N CYS A 72 5.42 -12.59 -27.87
CA CYS A 72 4.10 -12.90 -28.41
C CYS A 72 3.06 -11.92 -27.85
N CYS A 73 2.48 -11.08 -28.71
CA CYS A 73 1.43 -10.14 -28.36
C CYS A 73 0.18 -10.47 -29.18
N ASN A 74 -0.91 -10.83 -28.51
CA ASN A 74 -2.19 -11.20 -29.14
C ASN A 74 -2.02 -12.13 -30.36
N ASP A 75 -1.38 -13.28 -30.13
CA ASP A 75 -1.13 -14.32 -31.14
C ASP A 75 -0.18 -13.91 -32.29
N ALA A 76 0.42 -12.71 -32.24
CA ALA A 76 1.43 -12.25 -33.19
C ALA A 76 2.83 -12.18 -32.54
N VAL A 77 3.84 -12.68 -33.26
CA VAL A 77 5.25 -12.52 -32.86
C VAL A 77 5.73 -11.14 -33.31
N THR A 78 6.27 -10.36 -32.38
CA THR A 78 6.77 -9.00 -32.60
C THR A 78 8.07 -8.80 -31.83
N SER A 79 8.91 -7.87 -32.26
CA SER A 79 10.18 -7.56 -31.58
C SER A 79 9.94 -6.86 -30.24
N GLY A 80 10.87 -7.04 -29.29
CA GLY A 80 10.80 -6.40 -27.96
C GLY A 80 10.64 -7.39 -26.82
N ASP A 81 10.40 -6.84 -25.62
CA ASP A 81 10.29 -7.56 -24.34
C ASP A 81 8.98 -7.26 -23.58
N ALA A 82 8.15 -6.36 -24.10
CA ALA A 82 6.83 -6.02 -23.55
C ALA A 82 5.78 -5.83 -24.65
N CYS A 83 4.50 -6.00 -24.30
CA CYS A 83 3.37 -5.86 -25.23
C CYS A 83 2.55 -4.60 -24.95
N CYS A 84 2.22 -3.89 -26.03
CA CYS A 84 1.25 -2.82 -26.09
C CYS A 84 0.16 -3.24 -27.08
N LEU A 85 -0.90 -3.88 -26.57
CA LEU A 85 -1.88 -4.58 -27.40
C LEU A 85 -1.19 -5.63 -28.30
N ASP A 86 -1.25 -5.47 -29.62
CA ASP A 86 -0.66 -6.37 -30.62
C ASP A 86 0.80 -5.99 -30.97
N VAL A 87 1.32 -4.89 -30.42
CA VAL A 87 2.63 -4.33 -30.76
C VAL A 87 3.62 -4.62 -29.65
N GLY A 88 4.78 -5.20 -30.01
CA GLY A 88 5.89 -5.39 -29.09
C GLY A 88 6.77 -4.15 -29.05
N TYR A 89 7.36 -3.87 -27.90
CA TYR A 89 8.27 -2.75 -27.70
C TYR A 89 9.40 -3.11 -26.74
N THR A 90 10.45 -2.29 -26.74
CA THR A 90 11.61 -2.45 -25.86
C THR A 90 11.44 -1.58 -24.61
N SER A 91 11.05 -2.21 -23.50
CA SER A 91 10.73 -1.56 -22.22
C SER A 91 11.86 -0.73 -21.62
N ALA A 92 13.10 -0.95 -22.06
CA ALA A 92 14.25 -0.15 -21.66
C ALA A 92 14.27 1.27 -22.26
N THR A 93 13.57 1.51 -23.38
CA THR A 93 13.60 2.78 -24.12
C THR A 93 12.23 3.28 -24.58
N GLU A 94 11.21 2.44 -24.48
CA GLU A 94 9.87 2.70 -24.98
C GLU A 94 8.83 2.36 -23.90
N VAL A 95 7.68 3.02 -23.99
CA VAL A 95 6.53 2.83 -23.10
C VAL A 95 5.24 2.78 -23.91
N CYS A 96 4.24 2.07 -23.38
CA CYS A 96 2.89 1.99 -23.93
C CYS A 96 1.96 2.94 -23.19
N CYS A 97 1.53 4.02 -23.85
CA CYS A 97 0.59 4.99 -23.30
C CYS A 97 -0.74 4.91 -24.06
N GLU A 98 -1.82 4.52 -23.37
CA GLU A 98 -3.16 4.34 -23.95
C GLU A 98 -3.20 3.49 -25.25
N GLY A 99 -2.31 2.49 -25.36
CA GLY A 99 -2.22 1.61 -26.52
C GLY A 99 -1.29 2.11 -27.64
N VAL A 100 -0.59 3.23 -27.44
CA VAL A 100 0.42 3.76 -28.35
C VAL A 100 1.82 3.54 -27.78
N VAL A 101 2.70 2.89 -28.55
CA VAL A 101 4.12 2.75 -28.22
C VAL A 101 4.86 4.01 -28.63
N SER A 102 5.69 4.55 -27.73
CA SER A 102 6.54 5.71 -28.01
C SER A 102 7.81 5.67 -27.16
N THR A 103 8.86 6.37 -27.60
CA THR A 103 10.11 6.51 -26.84
C THR A 103 9.86 7.26 -25.53
N GLY A 104 10.41 6.75 -24.43
CA GLY A 104 10.23 7.30 -23.09
C GLY A 104 10.24 6.21 -22.04
N ASN A 105 10.02 6.59 -20.78
CA ASN A 105 9.94 5.66 -19.64
C ASN A 105 8.67 5.83 -18.81
N SER A 106 7.85 6.86 -19.09
CA SER A 106 6.66 7.23 -18.32
C SER A 106 5.55 7.74 -19.23
N CYS A 107 4.30 7.67 -18.77
CA CYS A 107 3.14 8.17 -19.50
C CYS A 107 2.50 9.37 -18.80
N CYS A 108 2.10 10.36 -19.60
CA CYS A 108 1.30 11.52 -19.22
C CYS A 108 0.01 11.52 -20.04
N GLY A 109 -0.96 10.67 -19.67
CA GLY A 109 -2.07 10.33 -20.55
C GLY A 109 -1.57 9.47 -21.72
N ASP A 110 -1.86 9.90 -22.94
CA ASP A 110 -1.43 9.26 -24.19
C ASP A 110 -0.01 9.66 -24.63
N VAL A 111 0.63 10.62 -23.95
CA VAL A 111 1.97 11.12 -24.28
C VAL A 111 3.04 10.39 -23.46
N ALA A 112 3.96 9.73 -24.13
CA ALA A 112 5.18 9.21 -23.52
C ALA A 112 6.20 10.34 -23.25
N TYR A 113 6.92 10.26 -22.13
CA TYR A 113 7.95 11.22 -21.77
C TYR A 113 9.13 10.55 -21.05
N ASP A 114 10.26 11.25 -20.96
CA ASP A 114 11.43 10.83 -20.17
C ASP A 114 11.43 11.51 -18.80
N SER A 115 11.09 10.75 -17.75
CA SER A 115 11.03 11.26 -16.38
C SER A 115 12.37 11.74 -15.80
N ALA A 116 13.49 11.52 -16.48
CA ALA A 116 14.77 12.08 -16.09
C ALA A 116 14.94 13.54 -16.55
N THR A 117 14.20 13.97 -17.58
CA THR A 117 14.34 15.30 -18.19
C THR A 117 13.01 16.04 -18.36
N GLU A 118 11.89 15.41 -18.04
CA GLU A 118 10.54 15.93 -18.22
C GLU A 118 9.64 15.55 -17.04
N VAL A 119 8.61 16.35 -16.79
CA VAL A 119 7.61 16.14 -15.74
C VAL A 119 6.21 16.21 -16.33
N CYS A 120 5.33 15.32 -15.86
CA CYS A 120 3.91 15.33 -16.21
C CYS A 120 3.10 16.08 -15.17
N CYS A 121 2.27 17.01 -15.62
CA CYS A 121 1.32 17.72 -14.80
C CYS A 121 -0.05 17.77 -15.46
N ASN A 122 -1.01 17.03 -14.90
CA ASN A 122 -2.39 17.01 -15.35
C ASN A 122 -2.55 16.77 -16.87
N GLY A 123 -1.79 15.81 -17.41
CA GLY A 123 -1.77 15.49 -18.85
C GLY A 123 -0.88 16.38 -19.72
N THR A 124 -0.18 17.36 -19.14
CA THR A 124 0.78 18.20 -19.85
C THR A 124 2.21 17.83 -19.48
N VAL A 125 3.04 17.50 -20.47
CA VAL A 125 4.47 17.24 -20.30
C VAL A 125 5.25 18.54 -20.42
N SER A 126 6.15 18.79 -19.46
CA SER A 126 7.04 19.95 -19.45
C SER A 126 8.49 19.51 -19.25
N VAL A 127 9.43 20.16 -19.93
CA VAL A 127 10.87 19.88 -19.79
C VAL A 127 11.41 20.38 -18.45
N ILE A 128 12.07 19.52 -17.70
CA ILE A 128 12.84 19.89 -16.52
C ILE A 128 14.05 20.69 -17.01
N ASN A 129 14.04 21.99 -16.75
CA ASN A 129 15.17 22.84 -17.10
C ASN A 129 15.97 23.11 -15.82
N SER A 130 17.15 22.52 -15.68
CA SER A 130 18.07 22.83 -14.59
C SER A 130 18.95 24.02 -14.99
N GLY A 131 18.56 25.23 -14.60
CA GLY A 131 19.33 26.44 -14.88
C GLY A 131 18.92 27.61 -13.99
N PRO A 132 19.81 28.60 -13.76
CA PRO A 132 19.56 29.70 -12.83
C PRO A 132 18.39 30.62 -13.23
N CYS A 133 17.82 30.46 -14.42
CA CYS A 133 16.64 31.17 -14.92
C CYS A 133 15.47 30.23 -15.28
N SER A 134 15.60 28.95 -14.97
CA SER A 134 14.68 27.92 -15.42
C SER A 134 13.60 27.66 -14.38
N GLN A 135 12.42 28.21 -14.62
CA GLN A 135 11.25 28.06 -13.74
C GLN A 135 10.47 26.76 -13.98
N VAL A 136 11.13 25.70 -14.49
CA VAL A 136 10.43 24.45 -14.80
C VAL A 136 10.94 23.35 -13.91
N GLY A 137 10.08 22.96 -12.99
CA GLY A 137 10.32 22.02 -11.91
C GLY A 137 10.46 20.57 -12.32
N ASP A 138 10.96 19.77 -11.37
CA ASP A 138 11.10 18.31 -11.42
C ASP A 138 9.94 17.58 -10.72
N ALA A 139 9.04 18.31 -10.07
CA ALA A 139 7.85 17.79 -9.42
C ALA A 139 6.59 18.53 -9.90
N CYS A 140 5.42 17.96 -9.62
CA CYS A 140 4.13 18.55 -9.97
C CYS A 140 3.28 18.88 -8.74
N CYS A 141 2.65 20.05 -8.74
CA CYS A 141 1.74 20.50 -7.69
C CYS A 141 0.58 21.28 -8.30
N GLY A 142 -0.67 20.92 -8.02
CA GLY A 142 -1.82 21.64 -8.59
C GLY A 142 -1.85 21.69 -10.12
N GLY A 143 -1.20 20.74 -10.80
CA GLY A 143 -1.08 20.73 -12.26
C GLY A 143 -0.02 21.68 -12.83
N LEU A 144 0.86 22.25 -12.00
CA LEU A 144 2.00 23.06 -12.43
C LEU A 144 3.32 22.43 -11.98
N PRO A 145 4.36 22.46 -12.83
CA PRO A 145 5.67 21.98 -12.46
C PRO A 145 6.34 22.94 -11.47
N TYR A 146 7.03 22.41 -10.46
CA TYR A 146 7.77 23.18 -9.45
C TYR A 146 9.10 22.50 -9.03
N GLU A 147 10.10 23.28 -8.65
CA GLU A 147 11.43 22.78 -8.27
C GLU A 147 11.42 22.23 -6.83
N SER A 148 11.48 20.90 -6.70
CA SER A 148 11.38 20.20 -5.42
C SER A 148 12.58 20.40 -4.49
N ALA A 149 13.70 20.90 -5.02
CA ALA A 149 14.92 21.16 -4.22
C ALA A 149 14.77 22.33 -3.23
N GLY A 150 13.89 23.29 -3.51
CA GLY A 150 13.70 24.50 -2.68
C GLY A 150 12.25 24.81 -2.34
N MET A 151 11.30 24.03 -2.86
CA MET A 151 9.87 24.25 -2.67
C MET A 151 9.16 22.95 -2.29
N VAL A 152 8.02 23.08 -1.64
CA VAL A 152 7.15 21.99 -1.21
C VAL A 152 5.73 22.24 -1.70
N CYS A 153 5.01 21.17 -2.02
CA CYS A 153 3.61 21.20 -2.39
C CYS A 153 2.73 20.78 -1.21
N CYS A 154 1.87 21.68 -0.74
CA CYS A 154 0.90 21.43 0.31
C CYS A 154 -0.51 21.74 -0.24
N GLU A 155 -1.37 20.72 -0.37
CA GLU A 155 -2.74 20.87 -0.94
C GLU A 155 -2.78 21.69 -2.24
N ASP A 156 -1.98 21.30 -3.23
CA ASP A 156 -1.86 21.97 -4.53
C ASP A 156 -1.28 23.40 -4.49
N VAL A 157 -0.79 23.85 -3.34
CA VAL A 157 -0.07 25.13 -3.17
C VAL A 157 1.42 24.88 -3.07
N VAL A 158 2.18 25.48 -3.99
CA VAL A 158 3.65 25.50 -3.94
C VAL A 158 4.10 26.62 -3.01
N SER A 159 4.99 26.28 -2.08
CA SER A 159 5.62 27.22 -1.14
C SER A 159 7.11 26.95 -1.05
N ASP A 160 7.90 27.96 -0.72
CA ASP A 160 9.34 27.78 -0.42
C ASP A 160 9.52 26.85 0.80
N ILE A 161 10.68 26.19 0.89
CA ILE A 161 11.13 25.43 2.05
C ILE A 161 12.01 26.34 2.92
N PRO A 162 11.46 27.01 3.95
CA PRO A 162 12.22 27.93 4.80
C PRO A 162 13.15 27.24 5.82
N PHE A 163 13.01 25.94 6.05
CA PHE A 163 13.75 25.16 7.05
C PHE A 163 13.85 23.67 6.66
N ASP A 164 14.88 22.99 7.16
CA ASP A 164 15.16 21.58 6.82
C ASP A 164 14.03 20.62 7.23
N SER A 165 13.38 20.90 8.36
CA SER A 165 12.31 20.08 8.95
C SER A 165 10.91 20.54 8.50
N ALA A 166 10.76 20.90 7.22
CA ALA A 166 9.49 21.42 6.71
C ALA A 166 8.42 20.34 6.52
N GLY A 167 7.23 20.58 7.08
CA GLY A 167 6.04 19.76 6.90
C GLY A 167 4.85 20.58 6.35
N CYS A 168 3.81 19.89 5.91
CA CYS A 168 2.56 20.51 5.46
C CYS A 168 1.46 20.38 6.54
N CYS A 169 0.75 21.47 6.79
CA CYS A 169 -0.47 21.51 7.58
C CYS A 169 -1.57 22.18 6.75
N GLY A 170 -2.43 21.37 6.14
CA GLY A 170 -3.26 21.85 5.03
C GLY A 170 -2.38 22.40 3.91
N SER A 171 -2.68 23.61 3.43
CA SER A 171 -1.86 24.31 2.44
C SER A 171 -0.65 25.07 3.02
N ALA A 172 -0.46 25.10 4.34
CA ALA A 172 0.62 25.86 4.98
C ALA A 172 1.85 25.00 5.25
N VAL A 173 3.03 25.59 5.08
CA VAL A 173 4.31 24.98 5.46
C VAL A 173 4.62 25.33 6.91
N TYR A 174 5.00 24.35 7.72
CA TYR A 174 5.32 24.53 9.13
C TYR A 174 6.61 23.81 9.53
N ASN A 175 7.27 24.30 10.58
CA ASN A 175 8.52 23.73 11.09
C ASN A 175 8.21 22.58 12.05
N MET A 176 8.47 21.35 11.66
CA MET A 176 8.18 20.18 12.51
C MET A 176 9.00 20.13 13.82
N ASP A 177 10.09 20.89 13.93
CA ASP A 177 10.90 20.95 15.15
C ASP A 177 10.31 21.89 16.21
N THR A 178 9.56 22.91 15.79
CA THR A 178 9.04 23.96 16.69
C THR A 178 7.53 24.09 16.65
N GLN A 179 6.86 23.44 15.71
CA GLN A 179 5.42 23.55 15.46
C GLN A 179 4.78 22.18 15.26
N SER A 180 3.48 22.09 15.52
CA SER A 180 2.63 20.93 15.24
C SER A 180 1.47 21.32 14.34
N CYS A 181 0.77 20.32 13.80
CA CYS A 181 -0.40 20.52 12.95
C CYS A 181 -1.63 19.88 13.59
N CYS A 182 -2.75 20.59 13.60
CA CYS A 182 -4.05 20.05 14.01
C CYS A 182 -5.15 20.58 13.09
N GLY A 183 -5.83 19.71 12.33
CA GLY A 183 -6.95 20.12 11.48
C GLY A 183 -6.62 21.18 10.42
N GLY A 184 -5.35 21.29 10.00
CA GLY A 184 -4.90 22.35 9.09
C GLY A 184 -4.43 23.63 9.79
N GLU A 185 -4.50 23.69 11.12
CA GLU A 185 -3.94 24.80 11.91
C GLU A 185 -2.53 24.46 12.42
N VAL A 186 -1.60 25.39 12.21
CA VAL A 186 -0.22 25.29 12.69
C VAL A 186 -0.14 25.86 14.11
N LEU A 187 0.42 25.09 15.03
CA LEU A 187 0.50 25.42 16.45
C LEU A 187 1.96 25.43 16.91
N GLU A 188 2.32 26.33 17.83
CA GLU A 188 3.67 26.36 18.41
C GLU A 188 3.83 25.30 19.51
N ILE A 189 4.90 24.51 19.42
CA ILE A 189 5.29 23.54 20.44
C ILE A 189 5.75 24.28 21.70
N GLY A 190 5.27 23.83 22.85
CA GLY A 190 5.51 24.44 24.15
C GLY A 190 4.43 25.46 24.54
N SER A 191 3.44 25.71 23.69
CA SER A 191 2.24 26.46 24.06
C SER A 191 1.23 25.57 24.79
N THR A 192 0.33 26.15 25.58
CA THR A 192 -0.79 25.39 26.18
C THR A 192 -1.83 25.00 25.13
N LEU A 193 -1.97 25.83 24.09
CA LEU A 193 -2.86 25.65 22.94
C LEU A 193 -2.20 24.80 21.83
N GLN A 194 -1.72 23.62 22.19
CA GLN A 194 -1.07 22.68 21.25
C GLN A 194 -1.78 21.32 21.19
N GLY A 195 -2.86 21.13 21.93
CA GLY A 195 -3.61 19.89 21.93
C GLY A 195 -4.43 19.73 20.67
N CYS A 196 -4.63 18.50 20.23
CA CYS A 196 -5.46 18.19 19.08
C CYS A 196 -6.46 17.08 19.44
N CYS A 197 -7.73 17.31 19.13
CA CYS A 197 -8.80 16.35 19.34
C CYS A 197 -9.70 16.32 18.12
N ASP A 198 -9.64 15.23 17.35
CA ASP A 198 -10.41 15.06 16.11
C ASP A 198 -10.29 16.26 15.14
N GLY A 199 -9.07 16.80 15.03
CA GLY A 199 -8.77 17.97 14.19
C GLY A 199 -9.10 19.33 14.82
N ALA A 200 -9.70 19.37 16.01
CA ALA A 200 -9.92 20.61 16.74
C ALA A 200 -8.78 20.89 17.71
N VAL A 201 -8.30 22.14 17.69
CA VAL A 201 -7.27 22.64 18.62
C VAL A 201 -7.86 22.78 20.02
N MET A 202 -7.10 22.37 21.03
CA MET A 202 -7.51 22.45 22.44
C MET A 202 -6.36 22.87 23.35
N ASP A 203 -6.72 23.51 24.47
CA ASP A 203 -5.77 23.84 25.53
C ASP A 203 -5.57 22.64 26.47
N LEU A 204 -4.35 22.12 26.51
CA LEU A 204 -3.99 20.93 27.31
C LEU A 204 -4.03 21.18 28.83
N THR A 205 -4.05 22.43 29.27
CA THR A 205 -4.15 22.78 30.69
C THR A 205 -5.59 22.80 31.19
N THR A 206 -6.56 23.05 30.30
CA THR A 206 -7.97 23.21 30.67
C THR A 206 -8.90 22.16 30.08
N SER A 207 -8.39 21.28 29.20
CA SER A 207 -9.21 20.33 28.47
C SER A 207 -8.55 18.95 28.30
N LEU A 208 -9.38 17.93 28.10
CA LEU A 208 -9.00 16.57 27.71
C LEU A 208 -9.72 16.16 26.42
N CYS A 209 -9.07 15.36 25.58
CA CYS A 209 -9.70 14.74 24.43
C CYS A 209 -10.23 13.35 24.83
N CYS A 210 -11.54 13.24 25.03
CA CYS A 210 -12.21 12.02 25.46
C CYS A 210 -13.06 11.46 24.31
N ALA A 211 -12.65 10.31 23.76
CA ALA A 211 -13.32 9.65 22.64
C ALA A 211 -13.71 10.60 21.49
N GLY A 212 -12.76 11.45 21.08
CA GLY A 212 -12.92 12.45 20.01
C GLY A 212 -13.64 13.74 20.41
N ALA A 213 -14.10 13.87 21.66
CA ALA A 213 -14.74 15.07 22.17
C ALA A 213 -13.81 15.86 23.09
N ILE A 214 -13.75 17.17 22.92
CA ILE A 214 -13.06 18.06 23.86
C ILE A 214 -13.94 18.23 25.09
N SER A 215 -13.43 17.83 26.25
CA SER A 215 -14.10 17.95 27.55
C SER A 215 -13.27 18.81 28.51
N VAL A 216 -13.93 19.63 29.33
CA VAL A 216 -13.25 20.51 30.29
C VAL A 216 -12.54 19.67 31.34
N LYS A 217 -11.25 19.89 31.55
CA LYS A 217 -10.43 19.26 32.59
C LYS A 217 -10.76 19.88 33.95
N PRO A 218 -11.48 19.19 34.87
CA PRO A 218 -11.88 19.80 36.14
C PRO A 218 -10.68 20.14 37.03
N GLU A 219 -9.70 19.24 37.10
CA GLU A 219 -8.49 19.34 37.94
C GLU A 219 -7.28 18.68 37.25
N GLU A 220 -6.08 18.77 37.84
CA GLU A 220 -4.89 18.12 37.27
C GLU A 220 -5.05 16.60 37.09
N ASP A 221 -5.60 15.91 38.11
CA ASP A 221 -5.78 14.46 38.13
C ASP A 221 -7.07 13.99 37.43
N SER A 222 -7.40 14.61 36.29
CA SER A 222 -8.60 14.25 35.53
C SER A 222 -8.36 13.13 34.54
N SER A 223 -9.38 12.30 34.32
CA SER A 223 -9.36 11.23 33.32
C SER A 223 -10.63 11.22 32.49
N CYS A 224 -10.66 10.39 31.43
CA CYS A 224 -11.82 10.26 30.54
C CYS A 224 -12.74 9.10 30.96
N CYS A 225 -14.05 9.34 30.86
CA CYS A 225 -15.12 8.36 30.97
C CYS A 225 -16.04 8.53 29.76
N GLY A 226 -15.92 7.66 28.75
CA GLY A 226 -16.54 7.88 27.45
C GLY A 226 -16.08 9.20 26.81
N GLN A 227 -17.03 10.10 26.54
CA GLN A 227 -16.79 11.42 25.92
C GLN A 227 -16.59 12.56 26.93
N VAL A 228 -16.69 12.30 28.24
CA VAL A 228 -16.53 13.32 29.28
C VAL A 228 -15.30 13.06 30.12
N SER A 229 -14.78 14.11 30.74
CA SER A 229 -13.73 14.03 31.75
C SER A 229 -14.32 14.06 33.16
N PHE A 230 -13.60 13.49 34.11
CA PHE A 230 -13.96 13.45 35.53
C PHE A 230 -12.71 13.59 36.42
N ASN A 231 -12.87 14.02 37.66
CA ASN A 231 -11.77 14.15 38.62
C ASN A 231 -11.55 12.82 39.35
N THR A 232 -10.39 12.19 39.16
CA THR A 232 -10.10 10.87 39.75
C THR A 232 -9.96 10.86 41.27
N GLU A 233 -9.79 12.02 41.92
CA GLU A 233 -9.77 12.14 43.38
C GLU A 233 -11.17 12.15 44.02
N THR A 234 -12.22 12.43 43.24
CA THR A 234 -13.58 12.59 43.78
C THR A 234 -14.62 11.74 43.06
N GLU A 235 -14.27 11.18 41.91
CA GLU A 235 -15.16 10.47 41.01
C GLU A 235 -14.46 9.23 40.41
N ILE A 236 -15.26 8.27 39.92
CA ILE A 236 -14.80 7.05 39.23
C ILE A 236 -15.66 6.79 38.00
N CYS A 237 -15.04 6.27 36.93
CA CYS A 237 -15.75 5.84 35.74
C CYS A 237 -16.26 4.39 35.84
N CYS A 238 -17.55 4.21 35.57
CA CYS A 238 -18.26 2.94 35.59
C CYS A 238 -19.03 2.74 34.29
N SER A 239 -18.46 2.00 33.33
CA SER A 239 -19.12 1.73 32.03
C SER A 239 -19.63 3.01 31.35
N ASP A 240 -18.74 3.99 31.17
CA ASP A 240 -19.02 5.33 30.61
C ASP A 240 -19.93 6.23 31.46
N VAL A 241 -20.22 5.85 32.70
CA VAL A 241 -20.94 6.68 33.68
C VAL A 241 -19.98 7.16 34.77
N VAL A 242 -19.89 8.47 34.98
CA VAL A 242 -19.13 9.08 36.07
C VAL A 242 -19.95 8.99 37.35
N LEU A 243 -19.37 8.41 38.41
CA LEU A 243 -20.00 8.27 39.72
C LEU A 243 -19.15 8.95 40.81
N PRO A 244 -19.76 9.60 41.81
CA PRO A 244 -19.02 10.19 42.92
C PRO A 244 -18.48 9.10 43.85
N LEU A 245 -17.24 9.28 44.34
CA LEU A 245 -16.62 8.40 45.33
C LEU A 245 -17.25 8.57 46.73
N GLY A 246 -17.77 9.76 47.03
CA GLY A 246 -18.32 10.07 48.34
C GLY A 246 -17.26 10.01 49.43
N THR A 247 -17.30 8.98 50.28
CA THR A 247 -16.33 8.76 51.37
C THR A 247 -15.30 7.68 51.07
N THR A 248 -15.39 7.01 49.92
CA THR A 248 -14.45 5.96 49.51
C THR A 248 -13.11 6.57 49.13
N ASP A 249 -12.01 6.00 49.63
CA ASP A 249 -10.66 6.42 49.26
C ASP A 249 -10.42 6.10 47.77
N PRO A 250 -10.01 7.08 46.93
CA PRO A 250 -9.72 6.87 45.52
C PRO A 250 -8.77 5.69 45.25
N ALA A 251 -7.81 5.43 46.14
CA ALA A 251 -6.85 4.33 45.99
C ALA A 251 -7.49 2.94 46.13
N ASN A 252 -8.65 2.85 46.79
CA ASN A 252 -9.38 1.61 47.03
C ASN A 252 -10.70 1.53 46.24
N ALA A 253 -11.11 2.60 45.57
CA ALA A 253 -12.35 2.66 44.83
C ALA A 253 -12.36 1.70 43.64
N TYR A 254 -13.47 1.00 43.45
CA TYR A 254 -13.66 0.09 42.32
C TYR A 254 -15.10 0.07 41.84
N CYS A 255 -15.26 -0.11 40.54
CA CYS A 255 -16.58 -0.24 39.93
C CYS A 255 -17.05 -1.70 39.96
N CYS A 256 -18.15 -1.99 40.66
CA CYS A 256 -18.78 -3.31 40.67
C CYS A 256 -20.25 -3.19 40.28
N GLY A 257 -20.62 -3.72 39.10
CA GLY A 257 -22.02 -3.70 38.64
C GLY A 257 -22.62 -2.31 38.48
N GLY A 258 -21.80 -1.30 38.17
CA GLY A 258 -22.24 0.10 38.01
C GLY A 258 -22.39 0.86 39.34
N ALA A 259 -21.86 0.34 40.44
CA ALA A 259 -21.76 1.04 41.71
C ALA A 259 -20.30 1.13 42.19
N VAL A 260 -20.01 2.18 42.96
CA VAL A 260 -18.72 2.37 43.61
C VAL A 260 -18.66 1.50 44.87
N ILE A 261 -17.60 0.72 44.99
CA ILE A 261 -17.28 -0.04 46.21
C ILE A 261 -15.87 0.27 46.68
N ASP A 262 -15.64 0.12 47.98
CA ASP A 262 -14.29 0.13 48.55
C ASP A 262 -13.72 -1.30 48.53
N MET A 263 -12.62 -1.51 47.81
CA MET A 263 -11.93 -2.80 47.71
C MET A 263 -11.15 -3.19 48.96
N THR A 264 -11.25 -2.48 50.08
CA THR A 264 -10.86 -2.98 51.40
C THR A 264 -12.05 -3.65 52.11
N ASP A 265 -13.26 -3.15 51.88
CA ASP A 265 -14.49 -3.63 52.50
C ASP A 265 -15.24 -4.71 51.69
N TYR A 266 -15.13 -4.70 50.35
CA TYR A 266 -15.90 -5.58 49.47
C TYR A 266 -15.05 -6.34 48.44
N TRP A 267 -15.48 -7.55 48.08
CA TRP A 267 -15.11 -8.27 46.86
C TRP A 267 -16.13 -8.00 45.75
N CYS A 268 -15.71 -8.01 44.48
CA CYS A 268 -16.62 -8.00 43.34
C CYS A 268 -16.51 -9.32 42.56
N CYS A 269 -17.62 -10.02 42.40
CA CYS A 269 -17.70 -11.24 41.58
C CYS A 269 -18.97 -11.18 40.72
N ASP A 270 -18.86 -11.45 39.41
CA ASP A 270 -19.97 -11.39 38.46
C ASP A 270 -20.81 -10.11 38.57
N ASN A 271 -20.14 -8.95 38.67
CA ASN A 271 -20.77 -7.63 38.85
C ASN A 271 -21.59 -7.46 40.14
N ASN A 272 -21.45 -8.36 41.12
CA ASN A 272 -22.11 -8.26 42.42
C ASN A 272 -21.08 -8.02 43.53
N PRO A 273 -21.32 -7.05 44.44
CA PRO A 273 -20.45 -6.79 45.57
C PRO A 273 -20.74 -7.70 46.77
N TYR A 274 -19.70 -8.20 47.42
CA TYR A 274 -19.76 -9.12 48.57
C TYR A 274 -18.92 -8.56 49.74
N PRO A 275 -19.48 -8.38 50.95
CA PRO A 275 -18.74 -7.82 52.08
C PRO A 275 -17.64 -8.76 52.58
N ARG A 276 -16.40 -8.26 52.73
CA ARG A 276 -15.32 -8.98 53.40
C ARG A 276 -15.62 -9.16 54.88
N GLY A 277 -15.26 -10.32 55.42
CA GLY A 277 -15.48 -10.63 56.85
C GLY A 277 -16.89 -11.07 57.21
N SER A 278 -17.83 -11.06 56.26
CA SER A 278 -19.08 -11.79 56.41
C SER A 278 -18.83 -13.29 56.18
N SER A 279 -19.52 -14.18 56.91
CA SER A 279 -19.32 -15.64 56.86
C SER A 279 -19.72 -16.31 55.53
N ALA A 280 -20.07 -15.52 54.52
CA ALA A 280 -20.28 -15.97 53.16
C ALA A 280 -18.96 -15.84 52.38
N ALA A 281 -18.30 -16.96 52.11
CA ALA A 281 -17.25 -17.01 51.10
C ALA A 281 -17.83 -16.54 49.74
N PRO A 282 -17.04 -15.88 48.88
CA PRO A 282 -17.52 -15.52 47.55
C PRO A 282 -17.81 -16.82 46.79
N PRO A 283 -18.85 -16.88 45.95
CA PRO A 283 -19.05 -18.04 45.09
C PRO A 283 -17.83 -18.17 44.17
N ILE A 284 -17.18 -19.34 44.23
CA ILE A 284 -16.07 -19.74 43.35
C ILE A 284 -16.60 -20.05 41.95
#